data_AF-A0A7C2USM0-F1
#
_entry.id   AF-A0A7C2USM0-F1
#
_cell.length_a   1.000
_cell.length_b   1.000
_cell.length_c   1.000
_cell.angle_alpha   90.00
_cell.angle_beta   90.00
_cell.angle_gamma   90.00
#
_symmetry.space_group_name_H-M   'P 1'
#
loop_
_entity.id
_entity.type
_entity.pdbx_description
1 polymer ?
#
loop_
_entity_poly.entity_id
_entity_poly.type
_entity_poly.pdbx_seq_one_letter_code
_entity_poly.pdbx_strand_id
1 'polypeptide(L)' 'MAADIEVRRMVLREISKRHLDTSRLDVQVFHGVVYLRGTVSGMRGHDIDIKAEMEIIRRILRQRPGVRDVVVDLIFR' A
#
# COMPACT_ATOMS: atom_id res chain seq x y z
N MET A 1 -8.27 14.04 10.70
CA MET A 1 -7.46 14.86 9.76
C MET A 1 -5.96 14.75 10.02
N ALA A 2 -5.39 15.20 11.15
CA ALA A 2 -3.93 15.07 11.38
C ALA A 2 -3.44 13.61 11.37
N ALA A 3 -4.11 12.73 12.10
CA ALA A 3 -3.77 11.30 12.15
C ALA A 3 -3.83 10.60 10.77
N ASP A 4 -4.80 10.95 9.93
CA ASP A 4 -4.94 10.34 8.59
C ASP A 4 -3.77 10.72 7.67
N ILE A 5 -3.27 11.96 7.78
CA ILE A 5 -2.10 12.43 7.03
C ILE A 5 -0.83 11.68 7.48
N GLU A 6 -0.68 11.46 8.78
CA GLU A 6 0.45 10.70 9.34
C GLU A 6 0.41 9.24 8.89
N VAL A 7 -0.76 8.59 8.96
CA VAL A 7 -0.97 7.23 8.46
C VAL A 7 -0.66 7.16 6.97
N ARG A 8 -1.14 8.11 6.16
CA ARG A 8 -0.85 8.16 4.72
C ARG A 8 0.65 8.25 4.44
N ARG A 9 1.38 9.12 5.15
CA ARG A 9 2.84 9.26 5.00
C ARG A 9 3.57 7.98 5.39
N MET A 10 3.12 7.32 6.46
CA MET A 10 3.67 6.04 6.90
C MET A 10 3.44 4.94 5.86
N VAL A 11 2.23 4.83 5.31
CA VAL A 11 1.89 3.87 4.24
C VAL A 11 2.79 4.09 3.03
N LEU A 12 2.92 5.34 2.56
CA LEU A 12 3.78 5.67 1.41
C LEU A 12 5.25 5.30 1.65
N ARG A 13 5.77 5.52 2.86
CA ARG A 13 7.14 5.11 3.23
C ARG A 13 7.32 3.59 3.19
N GLU A 14 6.34 2.82 3.65
CA GLU A 14 6.44 1.35 3.65
C GLU A 14 6.35 0.78 2.23
N ILE A 15 5.53 1.39 1.36
CA ILE A 15 5.42 0.99 -0.06
C ILE A 15 6.69 1.34 -0.83
N SER A 16 7.27 2.53 -0.57
CA SER A 16 8.51 3.00 -1.20
C SER A 16 9.72 2.09 -0.93
N LYS A 17 9.71 1.30 0.15
CA LYS A 17 10.81 0.37 0.46
C LYS A 17 10.80 -0.89 -0.41
N ARG A 18 9.78 -1.08 -1.25
CA ARG A 18 9.59 -2.29 -2.06
C ARG A 18 9.96 -2.04 -3.51
N HIS A 19 10.42 -3.10 -4.16
CA HIS A 19 10.79 -3.11 -5.58
C HIS A 19 9.54 -3.30 -6.46
N LEU A 20 8.53 -2.45 -6.25
CA LEU A 20 7.27 -2.45 -7.00
C LEU A 20 7.13 -1.14 -7.76
N ASP A 21 6.67 -1.19 -9.01
CA ASP A 21 6.25 0.01 -9.72
C ASP A 21 4.87 0.42 -9.19
N THR A 22 4.88 1.53 -8.45
CA THR A 22 3.70 2.13 -7.81
C THR A 22 3.39 3.51 -8.41
N SER A 23 3.94 3.81 -9.59
CA SER A 23 3.73 5.09 -10.28
C SER A 23 2.26 5.39 -10.58
N ARG A 24 1.40 4.36 -10.61
CA ARG A 24 -0.05 4.45 -10.83
C ARG A 24 -0.88 4.04 -9.62
N LEU A 25 -0.26 4.04 -8.44
CA LEU A 25 -0.92 3.72 -7.18
C LEU A 25 -1.42 5.02 -6.51
N ASP A 26 -2.72 5.09 -6.24
CA ASP A 26 -3.33 6.11 -5.40
C ASP A 26 -3.53 5.56 -3.98
N VAL A 27 -3.08 6.32 -2.98
CA VAL A 27 -3.19 5.96 -1.55
C VAL A 27 -4.01 7.03 -0.85
N GLN A 28 -5.18 6.63 -0.35
CA GLN A 28 -6.08 7.48 0.42
C GLN A 28 -6.36 6.89 1.79
N VAL A 29 -6.56 7.75 2.78
CA VAL A 29 -6.85 7.34 4.15
C VAL A 29 -8.08 8.11 4.62
N PHE A 30 -9.12 7.40 5.03
CA PHE A 30 -10.35 7.98 5.55
C PHE A 30 -10.75 7.28 6.84
N HIS A 31 -10.79 8.04 7.95
CA HIS A 31 -11.18 7.54 9.26
C HIS A 31 -10.41 6.27 9.70
N GLY A 32 -9.10 6.23 9.40
CA GLY A 32 -8.24 5.09 9.68
C GLY A 32 -8.39 3.89 8.72
N VAL A 33 -9.19 4.00 7.66
CA VAL A 33 -9.24 2.99 6.58
C VAL A 33 -8.34 3.42 5.44
N VAL A 34 -7.39 2.56 5.06
CA VAL A 34 -6.45 2.81 3.95
C VAL A 34 -7.01 2.20 2.67
N TYR A 35 -7.14 3.01 1.63
CA TYR A 35 -7.55 2.60 0.30
C TYR A 35 -6.33 2.64 -0.63
N LEU A 36 -5.97 1.48 -1.16
CA LEU A 36 -4.96 1.32 -2.19
C LEU A 36 -5.66 1.06 -3.51
N ARG A 37 -5.53 1.99 -4.47
CA ARG A 37 -6.22 1.92 -5.77
C ARG A 37 -5.27 2.13 -6.93
N GLY A 38 -5.56 1.48 -8.06
CA GLY A 38 -4.86 1.73 -9.32
C GLY A 38 -4.12 0.50 -9.84
N THR A 39 -2.92 0.69 -10.38
CA THR A 39 -2.16 -0.39 -11.02
C THR A 39 -0.82 -0.56 -10.34
N VAL A 40 -0.45 -1.81 -10.05
CA VAL A 40 0.86 -2.18 -9.52
C VAL A 40 1.47 -3.23 -10.43
N SER A 41 2.73 -3.02 -10.79
CA SER A 41 3.52 -3.96 -11.60
C SER A 41 4.86 -4.25 -10.93
N GLY A 42 5.41 -5.42 -11.22
CA GLY A 42 6.74 -5.79 -10.77
C GLY A 42 7.80 -4.89 -11.41
N MET A 43 8.82 -4.50 -10.64
CA MET A 43 9.95 -3.78 -11.21
C MET A 43 10.79 -4.75 -12.07
N ARG A 44 11.18 -4.31 -13.27
CA ARG A 44 11.96 -5.14 -14.20
C ARG A 44 13.25 -5.64 -13.55
N GLY A 45 13.54 -6.94 -13.69
CA GLY A 45 14.74 -7.57 -13.14
C GLY A 45 14.56 -8.23 -11.77
N HIS A 46 13.37 -8.12 -11.16
CA HIS A 46 13.02 -8.85 -9.95
C HIS A 46 11.85 -9.80 -10.20
N ASP A 47 12.04 -11.09 -9.89
CA ASP A 47 10.98 -12.09 -9.90
C ASP A 47 10.19 -11.99 -8.58
N ILE A 48 9.25 -11.04 -8.55
CA ILE A 48 8.45 -10.73 -7.35
C ILE A 48 7.01 -11.17 -7.61
N ASP A 49 6.50 -12.02 -6.72
CA ASP A 49 5.05 -12.26 -6.63
C ASP A 49 4.39 -11.03 -6.02
N ILE A 50 3.89 -10.16 -6.91
CA ILE A 50 3.22 -8.90 -6.55
C ILE A 50 2.04 -9.15 -5.60
N LYS A 51 1.33 -10.26 -5.78
CA LYS A 51 0.15 -10.60 -4.98
C LYS A 51 0.56 -11.00 -3.56
N ALA A 52 1.58 -11.84 -3.43
CA ALA A 52 2.14 -12.22 -2.13
C ALA A 52 2.72 -10.99 -1.40
N GLU A 53 3.47 -10.14 -2.11
CA GLU A 53 4.02 -8.92 -1.54
C GLU A 53 2.92 -7.98 -1.05
N MET A 54 1.85 -7.79 -1.82
CA MET A 54 0.74 -6.93 -1.44
C MET A 54 -0.03 -7.47 -0.21
N GLU A 55 -0.15 -8.79 -0.07
CA GLU A 55 -0.69 -9.42 1.15
C GLU A 55 0.19 -9.12 2.38
N ILE A 56 1.52 -9.17 2.22
CA ILE A 56 2.46 -8.81 3.30
C ILE A 56 2.31 -7.32 3.65
N ILE A 57 2.21 -6.43 2.65
CA ILE A 57 1.95 -4.98 2.88
C ILE A 57 0.67 -4.83 3.70
N ARG A 58 -0.42 -5.44 3.25
CA ARG A 58 -1.72 -5.37 3.92
C ARG A 58 -1.63 -5.81 5.37
N ARG A 59 -0.93 -6.92 5.66
CA ARG A 59 -0.72 -7.40 7.03
C ARG A 59 0.06 -6.41 7.88
N ILE A 60 1.17 -5.89 7.37
CA ILE A 60 1.99 -4.89 8.08
C ILE A 60 1.19 -3.63 8.37
N LEU A 61 0.46 -3.11 7.36
CA LEU A 61 -0.34 -1.90 7.52
C LEU A 61 -1.44 -2.09 8.56
N ARG A 62 -2.15 -3.23 8.59
CA ARG A 62 -3.18 -3.52 9.62
C ARG A 62 -2.61 -3.65 11.04
N GLN A 63 -1.33 -3.96 11.20
CA GLN A 63 -0.68 -4.01 12.51
C GLN A 63 -0.29 -2.61 13.03
N ARG A 64 -0.35 -1.57 12.19
CA ARG A 64 0.07 -0.23 12.59
C ARG A 64 -1.04 0.48 13.38
N PRO A 65 -0.68 1.23 14.44
CA PRO A 65 -1.64 2.03 15.18
C PRO A 65 -2.25 3.10 14.27
N GLY A 66 -3.58 3.28 14.37
CA GLY A 66 -4.33 4.22 13.53
C GLY A 66 -4.86 3.63 12.22
N VAL A 67 -4.46 2.40 11.84
CA VAL A 67 -5.05 1.65 10.73
C VAL A 67 -6.12 0.70 11.27
N ARG A 68 -7.37 0.93 10.89
CA ARG A 68 -8.51 0.07 11.22
C ARG A 68 -8.70 -1.02 10.18
N ASP A 69 -8.60 -0.65 8.91
CA ASP A 69 -8.68 -1.61 7.82
C ASP A 69 -7.92 -1.16 6.58
N VAL A 70 -7.66 -2.10 5.68
CA VAL A 70 -6.94 -1.86 4.43
C VAL A 70 -7.72 -2.51 3.29
N VAL A 71 -8.22 -1.66 2.39
CA VAL A 71 -8.92 -2.06 1.17
C VAL A 71 -7.93 -2.01 0.01
N VAL A 72 -7.77 -3.14 -0.67
CA VAL A 72 -6.85 -3.30 -1.80
C VAL A 72 -7.68 -3.52 -3.05
N ASP A 73 -7.71 -2.50 -3.90
CA ASP A 73 -8.42 -2.51 -5.19
C ASP A 73 -7.40 -2.19 -6.30
N LEU A 74 -6.55 -3.17 -6.57
CA LEU A 74 -5.40 -3.04 -7.46
C LEU A 74 -5.51 -3.97 -8.65
N ILE A 75 -5.13 -3.44 -9.80
CA ILE A 75 -4.92 -4.21 -11.02
C ILE A 75 -3.44 -4.60 -11.06
N PHE A 76 -3.17 -5.91 -11.03
CA PHE A 76 -1.82 -6.46 -11.14
C PHE A 76 -1.46 -6.64 -12.61
N ARG A 77 -0.25 -6.20 -13.01
CA ARG A 77 0.20 -6.24 -14.40
C ARG A 77 1.65 -6.68 -14.54
#